data_AF-Q6AVP5-F1
#
_entry.id   AF-Q6AVP5-F1
#
_cell.length_a   1.000
_cell.length_b   1.000
_cell.length_c   1.000
_cell.angle_alpha   90.00
_cell.angle_beta   90.00
_cell.angle_gamma   90.00
#
_symmetry.space_group_name_H-M   'P 1'
#
loop_
_entity.id
_entity.type
_entity.pdbx_description
1 polymer ?
#
loop_
_entity_poly.entity_id
_entity_poly.type
_entity_poly.pdbx_seq_one_letter_code
_entity_poly.pdbx_strand_id
1 'polypeptide(L)'
;MESPTSPASRLDFYDFIGRMRRPAAADLFHSIRSFLASLSQGGEPNAEVDGGRVQTFFAEMETAIRDHPLWANATNQEIDNALEGLEKYIMTKLFDRAFASSAEDVKSDMEISEKIGLLQHFVRPHHLDIPKLLHNEAAWLVRQQ
;
A
#
# COMPACT_ATOMS: atom_id res chain seq x y z
N MET A 1 -7.00 10.71 -9.39
CA MET A 1 -6.62 9.62 -8.48
C MET A 1 -7.73 8.59 -8.58
N GLU A 2 -7.47 7.47 -9.24
CA GLU A 2 -8.39 6.33 -9.17
C GLU A 2 -8.40 5.80 -7.74
N SER A 3 -9.59 5.48 -7.22
CA SER A 3 -9.72 4.87 -5.90
C SER A 3 -8.98 3.53 -5.89
N PRO A 4 -8.30 3.14 -4.80
CA PRO A 4 -7.58 1.86 -4.70
C PRO A 4 -8.49 0.62 -4.90
N THR A 5 -9.80 0.82 -4.89
CA THR A 5 -10.85 -0.18 -5.14
C THR A 5 -11.51 -0.05 -6.52
N SER A 6 -10.89 0.65 -7.48
CA SER A 6 -11.45 0.76 -8.83
C SER A 6 -11.49 -0.61 -9.53
N PRO A 7 -12.42 -0.83 -10.49
CA PRO A 7 -12.45 -2.06 -11.26
C PRO A 7 -11.14 -2.30 -12.03
N ALA A 8 -10.46 -1.23 -12.46
CA ALA A 8 -9.17 -1.31 -13.15
C ALA A 8 -8.08 -1.89 -12.23
N SER A 9 -7.90 -1.33 -11.02
CA SER A 9 -6.90 -1.83 -10.06
C SER A 9 -7.14 -3.30 -9.64
N ARG A 10 -8.40 -3.73 -9.62
CA ARG A 10 -8.74 -5.15 -9.40
C ARG A 10 -8.30 -6.02 -10.58
N LEU A 11 -8.57 -5.60 -11.82
CA LEU A 11 -8.16 -6.34 -13.01
C LEU A 11 -6.63 -6.47 -13.08
N ASP A 12 -5.91 -5.40 -12.76
CA ASP A 12 -4.45 -5.37 -12.72
C ASP A 12 -3.87 -6.35 -11.69
N PHE A 13 -4.44 -6.37 -10.49
CA PHE A 13 -4.04 -7.35 -9.46
C PHE A 13 -4.31 -8.80 -9.89
N TYR A 14 -5.44 -9.07 -10.55
CA TYR A 14 -5.74 -10.42 -11.04
C TYR A 14 -4.83 -10.84 -12.20
N ASP A 15 -4.40 -9.91 -13.07
CA ASP A 15 -3.38 -10.20 -14.08
C ASP A 15 -2.05 -10.57 -13.43
N PHE A 16 -1.60 -9.78 -12.44
CA PHE A 16 -0.40 -10.09 -11.65
C PHE A 16 -0.47 -11.50 -11.04
N ILE A 17 -1.56 -11.82 -10.32
CA ILE A 17 -1.75 -13.16 -9.74
C ILE A 17 -1.81 -14.24 -10.84
N GLY A 18 -2.43 -13.94 -11.98
CA GLY A 18 -2.48 -14.83 -13.14
C GLY A 18 -1.10 -15.16 -13.69
N ARG A 19 -0.19 -14.18 -13.78
CA ARG A 19 1.21 -14.37 -14.19
C ARG A 19 2.01 -15.14 -13.14
N MET A 20 1.86 -14.79 -11.85
CA MET A 20 2.56 -15.45 -10.74
C MET A 20 2.16 -16.93 -10.54
N ARG A 21 1.01 -17.35 -11.07
CA ARG A 21 0.59 -18.77 -11.08
C ARG A 21 1.25 -19.59 -12.19
N ARG A 22 1.91 -18.96 -13.16
CA ARG A 22 2.58 -19.68 -14.25
C ARG A 22 3.84 -20.35 -13.72
N PRO A 23 4.18 -21.57 -14.17
CA PRO A 23 5.42 -22.24 -13.78
C PRO A 23 6.67 -21.41 -14.05
N ALA A 24 6.63 -20.56 -15.08
CA ALA A 24 7.72 -19.66 -15.44
C ALA A 24 7.99 -18.57 -14.39
N ALA A 25 7.09 -18.32 -13.42
CA ALA A 25 7.28 -17.34 -12.34
C ALA A 25 7.67 -18.02 -11.00
N ALA A 26 8.02 -19.31 -11.01
CA ALA A 26 8.21 -20.08 -9.79
C ALA A 26 9.37 -19.55 -8.91
N ASP A 27 10.42 -19.03 -9.53
CA ASP A 27 11.56 -18.36 -8.91
C ASP A 27 11.12 -17.07 -8.19
N LEU A 28 10.35 -16.20 -8.85
CA LEU A 28 9.80 -14.99 -8.26
C LEU A 28 8.90 -15.32 -7.07
N PHE A 29 8.01 -16.32 -7.22
CA PHE A 29 7.12 -16.74 -6.15
C PHE A 29 7.88 -17.35 -4.96
N HIS A 30 8.95 -18.10 -5.23
CA HIS A 30 9.82 -18.61 -4.19
C HIS A 30 10.53 -17.48 -3.42
N SER A 31 11.05 -16.48 -4.14
CA SER A 31 11.65 -15.28 -3.54
C SER A 31 10.68 -14.58 -2.59
N ILE A 32 9.45 -14.30 -3.05
CA ILE A 32 8.39 -13.67 -2.24
C ILE A 32 8.07 -14.49 -0.99
N ARG A 33 7.92 -15.82 -1.13
CA ARG A 33 7.61 -16.68 0.03
C ARG A 33 8.75 -16.73 1.03
N SER A 34 9.99 -16.79 0.55
CA SER A 34 11.19 -16.77 1.39
C SER A 34 11.28 -15.46 2.16
N PHE A 35 11.07 -14.33 1.47
CA PHE A 35 11.07 -13.01 2.08
C PHE A 35 10.00 -12.88 3.18
N LEU A 36 8.75 -13.23 2.88
CA LEU A 36 7.65 -13.20 3.85
C LEU A 36 7.97 -14.06 5.09
N ALA A 37 8.48 -15.28 4.89
CA ALA A 37 8.90 -16.15 5.99
C ALA A 37 10.02 -15.51 6.82
N SER A 38 11.00 -14.87 6.17
CA SER A 38 12.13 -14.21 6.86
C SER A 38 11.71 -12.99 7.70
N LEU A 39 10.60 -12.33 7.35
CA LEU A 39 10.02 -11.26 8.16
C LEU A 39 9.23 -11.84 9.34
N SER A 40 8.41 -12.85 9.09
CA SER A 40 7.61 -13.49 10.14
C SER A 40 8.47 -14.23 11.18
N GLN A 41 9.63 -14.75 10.79
CA GLN A 41 10.60 -15.38 11.69
C GLN A 41 11.51 -14.38 12.40
N GLY A 42 11.45 -13.10 12.01
CA GLY A 42 12.12 -12.04 12.75
C GLY A 42 11.58 -11.93 14.18
N GLY A 43 12.33 -11.26 15.04
CA GLY A 43 11.84 -10.94 16.38
C GLY A 43 10.63 -10.00 16.36
N GLU A 44 10.45 -9.30 17.47
CA GLU A 44 9.39 -8.29 17.63
C GLU A 44 9.31 -7.36 16.40
N PRO A 45 8.09 -7.01 15.95
CA PRO A 45 7.91 -6.06 14.86
C PRO A 45 8.67 -4.76 15.13
N ASN A 46 9.36 -4.26 14.12
CA ASN A 46 10.05 -2.99 14.18
C ASN A 46 9.82 -2.25 12.87
N ALA A 47 9.01 -1.19 12.92
CA ALA A 47 8.56 -0.48 11.72
C ALA A 47 9.70 0.03 10.84
N GLU A 48 10.77 0.55 11.45
CA GLU A 48 11.93 1.08 10.71
C GLU A 48 12.72 -0.03 10.03
N VAL A 49 13.05 -1.09 10.78
CA VAL A 49 13.83 -2.22 10.24
C VAL A 49 13.03 -3.00 9.21
N ASP A 50 11.77 -3.34 9.52
CA ASP A 50 10.91 -4.09 8.61
C ASP A 50 10.58 -3.26 7.37
N GLY A 51 10.32 -1.95 7.53
CA GLY A 51 10.12 -1.02 6.41
C GLY A 51 11.32 -0.96 5.47
N GLY A 52 12.53 -0.81 6.01
CA GLY A 52 13.76 -0.82 5.21
C GLY A 52 13.97 -2.14 4.46
N ARG A 53 13.64 -3.28 5.08
CA ARG A 53 13.70 -4.60 4.44
C ARG A 53 12.68 -4.75 3.31
N VAL A 54 11.44 -4.28 3.52
CA VAL A 54 10.39 -4.29 2.49
C VAL A 54 10.77 -3.42 1.30
N GLN A 55 11.28 -2.20 1.54
CA GLN A 55 11.73 -1.31 0.46
C GLN A 55 12.89 -1.90 -0.35
N THR A 56 13.87 -2.50 0.34
CA THR A 56 14.99 -3.20 -0.33
C THR A 56 14.48 -4.34 -1.20
N PHE A 57 13.55 -5.15 -0.68
CA PHE A 57 12.97 -6.26 -1.41
C PHE A 57 12.14 -5.81 -2.62
N PHE A 58 11.38 -4.71 -2.52
CA PHE A 58 10.65 -4.16 -3.67
C PHE A 58 11.59 -3.67 -4.78
N ALA A 59 12.70 -3.02 -4.45
CA ALA A 59 13.69 -2.61 -5.46
C ALA A 59 14.35 -3.80 -6.17
N GLU A 60 14.66 -4.87 -5.43
CA GLU A 60 15.17 -6.12 -5.99
C GLU A 60 14.15 -6.78 -6.92
N MET A 61 12.90 -6.87 -6.47
CA MET A 61 11.81 -7.47 -7.25
C MET A 61 11.41 -6.64 -8.46
N GLU A 62 11.50 -5.31 -8.40
CA GLU A 62 11.27 -4.46 -9.56
C GLU A 62 12.27 -4.78 -10.67
N THR A 63 13.55 -4.87 -10.32
CA THR A 63 14.60 -5.25 -11.27
C THR A 63 14.33 -6.65 -11.82
N ALA A 64 13.99 -7.60 -10.95
CA ALA A 64 13.70 -8.97 -11.35
C ALA A 64 12.49 -9.06 -12.31
N ILE A 65 11.40 -8.33 -12.05
CA ILE A 65 10.20 -8.33 -12.89
C ILE A 65 10.47 -7.68 -14.25
N ARG A 66 11.19 -6.55 -14.28
CA ARG A 66 11.55 -5.85 -15.53
C ARG A 66 12.37 -6.73 -16.48
N ASP A 67 13.28 -7.53 -15.92
CA ASP A 67 14.14 -8.43 -16.69
C ASP A 67 13.52 -9.82 -16.95
N HIS A 68 12.31 -10.08 -16.41
CA HIS A 68 11.72 -11.42 -16.44
C HIS A 68 11.06 -11.75 -17.79
N PRO A 69 11.20 -12.98 -18.32
CA PRO A 69 10.61 -13.37 -19.61
C PRO A 69 9.09 -13.18 -19.72
N LEU A 70 8.37 -13.29 -18.60
CA LEU A 70 6.91 -13.05 -18.58
C LEU A 70 6.51 -11.59 -18.82
N TRP A 71 7.43 -10.65 -18.68
CA TRP A 71 7.23 -9.21 -18.93
C TRP A 71 8.10 -8.67 -20.06
N ALA A 72 8.78 -9.52 -20.82
CA ALA A 72 9.68 -9.11 -21.92
C ALA A 72 9.03 -8.21 -22.98
N ASN A 73 7.71 -8.31 -23.18
CA ASN A 73 6.95 -7.48 -24.11
C ASN A 73 5.90 -6.61 -23.39
N ALA A 74 6.00 -6.48 -22.07
CA ALA A 74 5.09 -5.64 -21.30
C ALA A 74 5.43 -4.17 -21.51
N THR A 75 4.40 -3.34 -21.58
CA THR A 75 4.53 -1.88 -21.52
C THR A 75 4.98 -1.45 -20.12
N ASN A 76 5.54 -0.25 -19.99
CA ASN A 76 5.88 0.31 -18.68
C ASN A 76 4.67 0.35 -17.74
N GLN A 77 3.48 0.68 -18.24
CA GLN A 77 2.25 0.67 -17.45
C GLN A 77 1.89 -0.74 -16.93
N GLU A 78 2.04 -1.78 -17.75
CA GLU A 78 1.80 -3.16 -17.31
C GLU A 78 2.83 -3.64 -16.27
N ILE A 79 4.07 -3.12 -16.35
CA ILE A 79 5.09 -3.36 -15.33
C ILE A 79 4.69 -2.65 -14.04
N ASP A 80 4.34 -1.37 -14.09
CA ASP A 80 3.93 -0.59 -12.91
C ASP A 80 2.70 -1.23 -12.23
N ASN A 81 1.72 -1.69 -13.01
CA ASN A 81 0.55 -2.44 -12.51
C ASN A 81 0.96 -3.76 -11.84
N ALA A 82 1.96 -4.46 -12.37
CA ALA A 82 2.49 -5.68 -11.75
C ALA A 82 3.23 -5.39 -10.43
N LEU A 83 3.96 -4.27 -10.34
CA LEU A 83 4.62 -3.82 -9.10
C LEU A 83 3.61 -3.42 -8.03
N GLU A 84 2.54 -2.71 -8.40
CA GLU A 84 1.44 -2.43 -7.47
C GLU A 84 0.75 -3.73 -7.01
N GLY A 85 0.60 -4.70 -7.92
CA GLY A 85 0.09 -6.02 -7.59
C GLY A 85 0.98 -6.80 -6.61
N LEU A 86 2.30 -6.69 -6.76
CA LEU A 86 3.30 -7.24 -5.85
C LEU A 86 3.22 -6.59 -4.47
N GLU A 87 3.20 -5.25 -4.41
CA GLU A 87 3.07 -4.50 -3.17
C GLU A 87 1.79 -4.90 -2.44
N LYS A 88 0.66 -4.91 -3.14
CA LYS A 88 -0.62 -5.34 -2.60
C LYS A 88 -0.54 -6.76 -2.03
N TYR A 89 0.07 -7.70 -2.75
CA TYR A 89 0.20 -9.08 -2.27
C TYR A 89 1.02 -9.16 -0.98
N ILE A 90 2.16 -8.49 -0.93
CA ILE A 90 3.10 -8.54 0.20
C ILE A 90 2.51 -7.80 1.41
N MET A 91 2.04 -6.57 1.23
CA MET A 91 1.49 -5.75 2.32
C MET A 91 0.20 -6.34 2.89
N THR A 92 -0.61 -7.03 2.08
CA THR A 92 -1.76 -7.80 2.61
C THR A 92 -1.31 -8.93 3.54
N LYS A 93 -0.18 -9.58 3.23
CA LYS A 93 0.37 -10.68 4.06
C LYS A 93 1.08 -10.18 5.31
N LEU A 94 1.63 -8.98 5.26
CA LEU A 94 2.34 -8.35 6.37
C LEU A 94 1.46 -7.44 7.23
N PHE A 95 0.18 -7.27 6.89
CA PHE A 95 -0.72 -6.31 7.55
C PHE A 95 -0.68 -6.41 9.08
N ASP A 96 -0.90 -7.60 9.64
CA ASP A 96 -0.92 -7.81 11.10
C ASP A 96 0.43 -7.54 11.78
N ARG A 97 1.54 -7.60 11.03
CA ARG A 97 2.89 -7.30 11.53
C ARG A 97 3.24 -5.82 11.40
N ALA A 98 2.79 -5.16 10.35
CA ALA A 98 3.27 -3.84 9.96
C ALA A 98 2.31 -2.70 10.35
N PHE A 99 1.00 -2.95 10.38
CA PHE A 99 0.01 -1.92 10.62
C PHE A 99 -0.20 -1.71 12.12
N ALA A 100 -0.01 -0.46 12.60
CA ALA A 100 -0.16 -0.07 14.00
C ALA A 100 0.53 -1.03 14.99
N SER A 101 1.77 -1.43 14.64
CA SER A 101 2.47 -2.52 15.31
C SER A 101 3.00 -2.17 16.70
N SER A 102 3.10 -0.88 17.03
CA SER A 102 3.60 -0.40 18.32
C SER A 102 2.49 0.21 19.18
N ALA A 103 2.69 0.17 20.51
CA ALA A 103 1.77 0.84 21.44
C ALA A 103 1.77 2.37 21.23
N GLU A 104 2.90 2.92 20.78
CA GLU A 104 3.08 4.32 20.42
C GLU A 104 2.21 4.71 19.21
N ASP A 105 2.09 3.85 18.20
CA ASP A 105 1.21 4.09 17.03
C ASP A 105 -0.25 4.13 17.47
N VAL A 106 -0.71 3.11 18.21
CA VAL A 106 -2.09 3.03 18.70
C VAL A 106 -2.44 4.23 19.57
N LYS A 107 -1.51 4.64 20.45
CA LYS A 107 -1.69 5.83 21.28
C LYS A 107 -1.79 7.09 20.44
N SER A 108 -0.92 7.26 19.45
CA SER A 108 -0.92 8.42 18.56
C SER A 108 -2.21 8.51 17.75
N ASP A 109 -2.69 7.37 17.22
CA ASP A 109 -3.98 7.29 16.52
C ASP A 109 -5.15 7.68 17.41
N MET A 110 -5.16 7.22 18.67
CA MET A 110 -6.19 7.62 19.65
C MET A 110 -6.16 9.11 19.95
N GLU A 111 -4.98 9.68 20.22
CA GLU A 111 -4.83 11.11 20.52
C GLU A 111 -5.26 11.99 19.34
N ILE A 112 -4.90 11.60 18.11
CA ILE A 112 -5.31 12.31 16.90
C ILE A 112 -6.82 12.18 16.69
N SER A 113 -7.39 10.99 16.86
CA SER A 113 -8.82 10.74 16.72
C SER A 113 -9.64 11.56 17.72
N GLU A 114 -9.21 11.62 18.98
CA GLU A 114 -9.85 12.46 20.01
C GLU A 114 -9.76 13.94 19.63
N LYS A 115 -8.58 14.41 19.21
CA LYS A 115 -8.38 15.81 18.82
C LYS A 115 -9.24 16.20 17.63
N ILE A 116 -9.29 15.39 16.57
CA ILE A 116 -10.20 15.60 15.43
C ILE A 116 -11.65 15.58 15.91
N GLY A 117 -11.99 14.62 16.79
CA GLY A 117 -13.28 14.48 17.46
C GLY A 117 -13.77 15.78 18.08
N LEU A 118 -12.90 16.49 18.79
CA LEU A 118 -13.20 17.76 19.43
C LEU A 118 -13.22 18.95 18.46
N LEU A 119 -12.22 19.04 17.59
CA LEU A 119 -12.05 20.17 16.67
C LEU A 119 -13.15 20.25 15.61
N GLN A 120 -13.65 19.11 15.10
CA GLN A 120 -14.67 19.08 14.05
C GLN A 120 -15.98 19.78 14.44
N HIS A 121 -16.27 19.93 15.74
CA HIS A 121 -17.47 20.60 16.21
C HIS A 121 -17.49 22.10 15.91
N PHE A 122 -16.33 22.77 15.95
CA PHE A 122 -16.26 24.23 15.88
C PHE A 122 -15.32 24.77 14.80
N VAL A 123 -14.39 23.98 14.28
CA VAL A 123 -13.55 24.41 13.17
C VAL A 123 -14.44 24.71 11.94
N ARG A 124 -14.15 25.83 11.28
CA ARG A 124 -14.84 26.29 10.07
C ARG A 124 -13.78 26.56 9.00
N PRO A 125 -14.11 26.49 7.70
CA PRO A 125 -13.14 26.70 6.63
C PRO A 125 -12.34 28.01 6.75
N HIS A 126 -12.97 29.09 7.22
CA HIS A 126 -12.31 30.38 7.41
C HIS A 126 -11.33 30.41 8.60
N HIS A 127 -11.39 29.46 9.54
CA HIS A 127 -10.35 29.29 10.56
C HIS A 127 -9.05 28.68 9.98
N LEU A 128 -9.13 28.12 8.77
CA LEU A 128 -8.02 27.47 8.05
C LEU A 128 -7.68 28.21 6.75
N ASP A 129 -8.06 29.49 6.65
CA ASP A 129 -7.84 30.35 5.48
C ASP A 129 -8.42 29.81 4.16
N ILE A 130 -9.42 28.93 4.21
CA ILE A 130 -10.06 28.37 3.02
C ILE A 130 -11.02 29.41 2.42
N PRO A 131 -10.76 29.94 1.20
CA PRO A 131 -11.57 30.98 0.59
C PRO A 131 -13.01 30.50 0.31
N LYS A 132 -13.98 31.43 0.40
CA LYS A 132 -15.40 31.15 0.12
C LYS A 132 -15.66 30.56 -1.27
N LEU A 133 -14.83 30.93 -2.26
CA LEU A 133 -14.94 30.40 -3.63
C LEU A 133 -14.75 28.87 -3.68
N LEU A 134 -14.01 28.30 -2.72
CA LEU A 134 -13.74 26.87 -2.63
C LEU A 134 -14.76 26.12 -1.75
N HIS A 135 -15.73 26.82 -1.16
CA HIS A 135 -16.74 26.19 -0.30
C HIS A 135 -17.67 25.35 -1.17
N ASN A 136 -17.42 24.05 -1.21
CA ASN A 136 -18.24 23.08 -1.94
C ASN A 136 -18.59 21.93 -1.01
N GLU A 137 -19.68 22.12 -0.26
CA GLU A 137 -20.13 21.16 0.76
C GLU A 137 -20.42 19.78 0.15
N ALA A 138 -21.00 19.73 -1.05
CA ALA A 138 -21.29 18.46 -1.73
C ALA A 138 -20.01 17.72 -2.12
N ALA A 139 -19.01 18.43 -2.67
CA ALA A 139 -17.73 17.81 -3.01
C ALA A 139 -16.92 17.40 -1.78
N TRP A 140 -17.09 18.09 -0.65
CA TRP A 140 -16.40 17.75 0.60
C TRP A 140 -17.01 16.53 1.29
N LEU A 141 -18.34 16.38 1.26
CA LEU A 141 -18.99 15.21 1.85
C LEU A 141 -18.57 13.89 1.17
N VAL A 142 -18.39 13.91 -0.15
CA VAL A 142 -17.90 12.75 -0.91
C VAL A 142 -16.47 12.35 -0.51
N ARG A 143 -15.66 13.30 0.00
CA ARG A 143 -14.27 13.02 0.44
C ARG A 143 -14.17 12.58 1.89
N GLN A 144 -15.26 12.61 2.66
CA GLN A 144 -15.29 12.15 4.05
C GLN A 144 -15.67 10.66 4.19
N GLN A 145 -16.07 10.01 3.08
CA GLN A 145 -16.32 8.57 3.01
C GLN A 145 -15.08 7.83 2.50
#